data_AF-X1A765-F1
#
_entry.id   AF-X1A765-F1
#
_cell.length_a   1.000
_cell.length_b   1.000
_cell.length_c   1.000
_cell.angle_alpha   90.00
_cell.angle_beta   90.00
_cell.angle_gamma   90.00
#
_symmetry.space_group_name_H-M   'P 1'
#
loop_
_entity.id
_entity.type
_entity.pdbx_description
1 polymer ?
#
loop_
_entity_poly.entity_id
_entity_poly.type
_entity_poly.pdbx_seq_one_letter_code
_entity_poly.pdbx_strand_id
1 'polypeptide(L)' 'TPLFPDEMINLENRADEISTRIIDLFSPIGKGQRGLIVSPPKAGKTILLEKIANGITVNHPEINLMILLVDSE' A
#
# COMPACT_ATOMS: atom_id res chain seq x y z
N THR A 1 8.87 10.92 19.98
CA THR A 1 7.45 11.32 20.14
C THR A 1 6.68 10.78 18.95
N PRO A 2 5.47 10.24 19.11
CA PRO A 2 4.65 9.83 17.96
C PRO A 2 4.21 11.07 17.17
N LEU A 3 4.52 11.11 15.89
CA LEU A 3 4.13 12.19 14.97
C LEU A 3 3.24 11.61 13.88
N PHE A 4 2.40 12.47 13.29
CA PHE A 4 1.68 12.11 12.08
C PHE A 4 2.65 11.99 10.90
N PRO A 5 2.33 11.17 9.88
CA PRO A 5 3.12 11.12 8.67
C PRO A 5 3.20 12.49 7.99
N ASP A 6 4.41 12.90 7.65
CA ASP A 6 4.75 14.11 6.92
C ASP A 6 5.26 13.80 5.50
N GLU A 7 5.77 12.58 5.28
CA GLU A 7 6.21 12.08 3.99
C GLU A 7 5.21 11.07 3.41
N MET A 8 4.73 11.33 2.19
CA MET A 8 3.84 10.44 1.44
C MET A 8 4.64 9.33 0.74
N ILE A 9 4.06 8.12 0.72
CA ILE A 9 4.53 6.98 -0.06
C ILE A 9 3.69 6.95 -1.34
N ASN A 10 4.24 7.39 -2.47
CA ASN A 10 3.53 7.40 -3.74
C ASN A 10 3.56 5.99 -4.35
N LEU A 11 2.40 5.44 -4.72
CA LEU A 11 2.26 4.07 -5.19
C LEU A 11 2.10 3.94 -6.72
N GLU A 12 1.62 5.00 -7.39
CA GLU A 12 1.53 5.03 -8.85
C GLU A 12 2.92 4.80 -9.48
N ASN A 13 3.04 3.76 -10.31
CA ASN A 13 4.29 3.45 -11.02
C ASN A 13 4.09 3.07 -12.49
N ARG A 14 2.86 2.74 -12.91
CA ARG A 14 2.51 2.36 -14.29
C ARG A 14 1.16 2.93 -14.66
N ALA A 15 1.02 3.37 -15.91
CA ALA A 15 -0.20 3.99 -16.40
C ALA A 15 -1.42 3.03 -16.40
N ASP A 16 -1.19 1.73 -16.54
CA ASP A 16 -2.22 0.68 -16.51
C ASP A 16 -2.61 0.25 -15.09
N GLU A 17 -1.87 0.66 -14.06
CA GLU A 17 -2.14 0.30 -12.68
C GLU A 17 -3.03 1.35 -11.98
N ILE A 18 -4.34 1.23 -12.22
CA ILE A 18 -5.33 2.19 -11.74
C ILE A 18 -5.52 2.12 -10.22
N SER A 19 -5.32 0.95 -9.60
CA SER A 19 -5.67 0.76 -8.19
C SER A 19 -4.79 1.55 -7.23
N THR A 20 -3.49 1.63 -7.51
CA THR A 20 -2.54 2.42 -6.71
C THR A 20 -2.79 3.92 -6.90
N ARG A 21 -3.15 4.36 -8.11
CA ARG A 21 -3.56 5.75 -8.38
C ARG A 21 -4.78 6.17 -7.59
N ILE A 22 -5.78 5.30 -7.49
CA ILE A 22 -6.97 5.55 -6.67
C ILE A 22 -6.58 5.66 -5.19
N ILE A 23 -5.67 4.82 -4.70
CA ILE A 23 -5.16 4.92 -3.32
C ILE A 23 -4.47 6.28 -3.11
N ASP A 24 -3.53 6.66 -3.99
CA ASP A 24 -2.79 7.92 -3.86
C ASP A 24 -3.72 9.14 -3.82
N LEU A 25 -4.83 9.12 -4.58
CA LEU A 25 -5.79 10.21 -4.65
C LEU A 25 -6.79 10.26 -3.49
N PHE A 26 -7.33 9.11 -3.06
CA PHE A 26 -8.46 9.07 -2.13
C PHE A 26 -8.10 8.61 -0.72
N SER A 27 -6.97 7.89 -0.57
CA SER A 27 -6.52 7.35 0.71
C SER A 27 -4.98 7.30 0.75
N PRO A 28 -4.30 8.46 0.64
CA PRO A 28 -2.85 8.51 0.57
C PRO A 28 -2.19 7.84 1.78
N ILE A 29 -1.11 7.10 1.54
CA ILE A 29 -0.36 6.39 2.57
C ILE A 29 0.92 7.19 2.86
N GLY A 30 1.19 7.49 4.12
CA GLY A 30 2.43 8.15 4.56
C GLY A 30 3.38 7.24 5.33
N LYS A 31 4.65 7.65 5.49
CA LYS A 31 5.62 6.96 6.33
C LYS A 31 5.18 7.03 7.80
N GLY A 32 4.93 5.86 8.40
CA GLY A 32 4.34 5.75 9.74
C GLY A 32 2.80 5.69 9.75
N GLN A 33 2.16 5.65 8.58
CA GLN A 33 0.70 5.48 8.47
C GLN A 33 0.28 4.10 9.00
N ARG A 34 -0.83 4.09 9.74
CA ARG A 34 -1.52 2.85 10.16
C ARG A 34 -2.82 2.76 9.37
N GLY A 35 -2.88 1.84 8.42
CA GLY A 35 -4.02 1.64 7.53
C GLY A 35 -4.66 0.28 7.73
N LEU A 36 -5.95 0.18 7.37
CA LEU A 36 -6.70 -1.07 7.36
C LEU A 36 -7.39 -1.20 6.00
N ILE A 37 -7.12 -2.30 5.30
CA ILE A 37 -7.84 -2.64 4.07
C ILE A 37 -9.03 -3.53 4.46
N VAL A 38 -10.23 -2.97 4.43
CA VAL A 38 -11.48 -3.70 4.70
C VAL A 38 -12.04 -4.20 3.38
N SER A 39 -12.30 -5.50 3.27
CA SER A 39 -12.91 -6.08 2.07
C SER A 39 -13.64 -7.40 2.39
N PRO A 40 -14.73 -7.72 1.67
CA PRO A 40 -15.38 -9.01 1.79
C PRO A 40 -14.53 -10.12 1.15
N PRO A 41 -14.84 -11.41 1.44
CA PRO A 41 -14.16 -12.54 0.81
C PRO A 41 -14.19 -12.43 -0.72
N LYS A 42 -13.06 -12.79 -1.37
CA LYS A 42 -12.88 -12.79 -2.84
C LYS A 42 -12.93 -11.41 -3.54
N ALA A 43 -12.87 -10.30 -2.81
CA ALA A 43 -12.84 -8.95 -3.39
C ALA A 43 -11.44 -8.44 -3.81
N GLY A 44 -10.46 -9.33 -3.97
CA GLY A 44 -9.14 -8.97 -4.50
C GLY A 44 -8.15 -8.35 -3.50
N LYS A 45 -8.37 -8.51 -2.17
CA LYS A 45 -7.47 -7.98 -1.12
C LYS A 45 -6.00 -8.37 -1.33
N THR A 46 -5.76 -9.61 -1.75
CA THR A 46 -4.42 -10.14 -2.00
C THR A 46 -3.75 -9.44 -3.17
N ILE A 47 -4.49 -9.25 -4.28
CA ILE A 47 -3.99 -8.56 -5.48
C ILE A 47 -3.70 -7.09 -5.16
N LEU A 48 -4.55 -6.45 -4.36
CA LEU A 48 -4.31 -5.07 -3.94
C LEU A 48 -3.03 -4.94 -3.09
N LEU A 49 -2.81 -5.85 -2.14
CA LEU A 49 -1.58 -5.87 -1.32
C LEU A 49 -0.33 -6.10 -2.17
N GLU A 50 -0.38 -7.00 -3.16
CA GLU A 50 0.71 -7.22 -4.12
C GLU A 50 1.04 -5.94 -4.91
N LYS A 51 0.01 -5.23 -5.38
CA LYS A 51 0.18 -3.98 -6.12
C LYS A 51 0.76 -2.86 -5.27
N ILE A 52 0.32 -2.74 -4.01
CA ILE A 52 0.91 -1.81 -3.04
C ILE A 52 2.40 -2.15 -2.81
N ALA A 53 2.71 -3.43 -2.57
CA ALA A 53 4.09 -3.89 -2.40
C ALA A 53 4.98 -3.52 -3.60
N ASN A 54 4.50 -3.77 -4.83
CA ASN A 54 5.20 -3.40 -6.05
C ASN A 54 5.37 -1.88 -6.20
N GLY A 55 4.35 -1.09 -5.85
CA GLY A 55 4.42 0.38 -5.79
C GLY A 55 5.55 0.85 -4.89
N ILE A 56 5.60 0.32 -3.65
CA ILE A 56 6.64 0.65 -2.67
C ILE A 56 8.03 0.24 -3.17
N THR A 57 8.20 -0.99 -3.66
CA THR A 57 9.53 -1.47 -4.09
C THR A 57 10.09 -0.67 -5.27
N VAL A 58 9.23 -0.21 -6.19
CA VAL A 58 9.67 0.60 -7.35
C VAL A 58 9.96 2.04 -6.97
N ASN A 59 9.05 2.68 -6.23
CA ASN A 59 9.12 4.11 -5.97
C ASN A 59 9.94 4.47 -4.73
N HIS A 60 10.08 3.54 -3.80
CA HIS A 60 10.71 3.71 -2.49
C HIS A 60 11.69 2.56 -2.17
N PRO A 61 12.79 2.40 -2.94
CA PRO A 61 13.77 1.34 -2.71
C PRO A 61 14.50 1.48 -1.36
N GLU A 62 14.40 2.63 -0.69
CA GLU A 62 14.92 2.85 0.66
C GLU A 62 14.07 2.18 1.75
N ILE A 63 12.82 1.80 1.45
CA ILE A 63 11.91 1.19 2.42
C ILE A 63 12.17 -0.33 2.48
N ASN A 64 12.46 -0.81 3.68
CA ASN A 64 12.52 -2.25 3.96
C ASN A 64 11.08 -2.81 4.06
N LEU A 65 10.61 -3.44 2.99
CA LEU A 65 9.27 -4.02 2.91
C LEU A 65 9.22 -5.41 3.57
N MET A 66 8.20 -5.64 4.40
CA MET A 66 7.91 -6.94 5.00
C MET A 66 6.45 -7.32 4.75
N ILE A 67 6.21 -8.56 4.30
CA ILE A 67 4.87 -9.13 4.14
C ILE A 67 4.73 -10.27 5.15
N LEU A 68 3.80 -10.12 6.09
CA LEU A 68 3.47 -11.15 7.07
C LEU A 68 2.13 -11.78 6.70
N LEU A 69 2.16 -13.08 6.39
CA LEU A 69 0.96 -13.89 6.23
C LEU A 69 0.72 -14.62 7.54
N VAL A 70 -0.31 -14.22 8.27
CA VAL A 70 -0.85 -14.98 9.40
C VAL A 70 -1.95 -15.88 8.85
N ASP A 71 -2.02 -17.10 9.40
CA ASP A 71 -2.92 -18.17 8.99
C ASP A 71 -4.24 -17.69 8.37
N SER A 72 -4.50 -18.20 7.16
CA SER A 72 -5.60 -17.74 6.31
C SER A 72 -6.76 -18.73 6.22
N GLU A 73 -6.73 -19.81 7.01
CA GLU A 73 -7.83 -20.77 7.16
C GLU A 73 -9.06 -20.17 7.86
#